data_AF-A0A9N9EDJ0-F1
#
_entry.id   AF-A0A9N9EDJ0-F1
#
_cell.length_a   1.000
_cell.length_b   1.000
_cell.length_c   1.000
_cell.angle_alpha   90.00
_cell.angle_beta   90.00
_cell.angle_gamma   90.00
#
_symmetry.space_group_name_H-M   'P 1'
#
loop_
_entity.id
_entity.type
_entity.pdbx_description
1 polymer ?
#
loop_
_entity_poly.entity_id
_entity_poly.type
_entity_poly.pdbx_seq_one_letter_code
_entity_poly.pdbx_strand_id
1 'polypeptide(L)'
;MDKIITNANEILKYQENNALLFKRQINSTANGNFTFGSFLNEARNEVLTITKLNPIILFMIGGFIISLVGFYIYARKQFPDGRSTVIFTFTLFAVDMCLDIVFLVNNVMAVPTLFLPSLIALLGPAGFNILFAFVIMIQQTCSQDKFSEWICRHSCIATIFTLFSAFHIEVLRLLTSNFLHSDVFNAPFNCKAQKCLFIAGLFNVIIEDLPQFIIL
;
A
#
# COMPACT_ATOMS: atom_id res chain seq x y z
N MET A 1 -5.72 -21.03 53.91
CA MET A 1 -5.05 -19.71 53.93
C MET A 1 -3.81 -19.73 53.03
N ASP A 2 -2.95 -20.75 53.16
CA ASP A 2 -1.70 -20.89 52.40
C ASP A 2 -1.82 -20.82 50.87
N LYS A 3 -2.82 -21.49 50.26
CA LYS A 3 -3.01 -21.44 48.80
C LYS A 3 -3.31 -20.04 48.23
N ILE A 4 -3.96 -19.19 49.02
CA ILE A 4 -4.30 -17.82 48.60
C ILE A 4 -3.05 -16.93 48.64
N ILE A 5 -2.21 -17.12 49.67
CA ILE A 5 -0.95 -16.40 49.85
C ILE A 5 0.07 -16.80 48.77
N THR A 6 0.14 -18.09 48.42
CA THR A 6 1.00 -18.56 47.32
C THR A 6 0.62 -17.94 45.98
N ASN A 7 -0.68 -17.87 45.68
CA ASN A 7 -1.16 -17.29 44.42
C ASN A 7 -0.93 -15.77 44.35
N ALA A 8 -1.11 -15.06 45.48
CA ALA A 8 -0.81 -13.62 45.55
C ALA A 8 0.69 -13.31 45.32
N ASN A 9 1.58 -14.15 45.85
CA ASN A 9 3.03 -14.01 45.66
C ASN A 9 3.47 -14.28 44.22
N GLU A 10 2.81 -15.22 43.51
CA GLU A 10 3.07 -15.47 42.10
C GLU A 10 2.62 -14.30 41.21
N ILE A 11 1.47 -13.70 41.51
CA ILE A 11 0.96 -12.52 40.80
C ILE A 11 1.88 -11.32 41.01
N LEU A 12 2.35 -11.08 42.24
CA LEU A 12 3.32 -10.01 42.55
C LEU A 12 4.64 -10.22 41.81
N LYS A 13 5.16 -11.46 41.80
CA LYS A 13 6.39 -11.80 41.08
C LYS A 13 6.24 -11.64 39.55
N TYR A 14 5.06 -11.93 39.01
CA TYR A 14 4.74 -11.70 37.61
C TYR A 14 4.71 -10.21 37.27
N GLN A 15 4.12 -9.38 38.14
CA GLN A 15 4.08 -7.92 37.95
C GLN A 15 5.46 -7.27 38.08
N GLU A 16 6.28 -7.69 39.05
CA GLU A 16 7.66 -7.20 39.19
C GLU A 16 8.53 -7.55 37.98
N ASN A 17 8.42 -8.78 37.47
CA ASN A 17 9.14 -9.19 36.27
C ASN A 17 8.72 -8.37 35.04
N ASN A 18 7.42 -8.09 34.89
CA ASN A 18 6.94 -7.26 33.78
C ASN A 18 7.38 -5.79 33.90
N ALA A 19 7.42 -5.24 35.12
CA ALA A 19 7.95 -3.90 35.36
C ALA A 19 9.46 -3.80 35.07
N LEU A 20 10.21 -4.86 35.35
CA LEU A 20 11.64 -4.99 35.01
C LEU A 20 11.88 -5.11 33.50
N LEU A 21 11.04 -5.86 32.80
CA LEU A 21 11.08 -5.97 31.34
C LEU A 21 10.76 -4.63 30.68
N PHE A 22 9.74 -3.92 31.16
CA PHE A 22 9.37 -2.60 30.67
C PHE A 22 10.47 -1.56 30.90
N LYS A 23 11.10 -1.57 32.09
CA LYS A 23 12.29 -0.73 32.37
C LYS A 23 13.49 -1.06 31.49
N ARG A 24 13.72 -2.35 31.18
CA ARG A 24 14.77 -2.77 30.22
C ARG A 24 14.48 -2.28 28.81
N GLN A 25 13.23 -2.31 28.39
CA GLN A 25 12.80 -1.85 27.07
C GLN A 25 12.98 -0.34 26.94
N ILE A 26 12.56 0.45 27.94
CA ILE A 26 12.79 1.90 27.99
C ILE A 26 14.29 2.25 27.98
N ASN A 27 15.11 1.54 28.77
CA ASN A 27 16.57 1.80 28.79
C ASN A 27 17.28 1.38 27.50
N SER A 28 16.75 0.40 26.76
CA SER A 28 17.23 0.04 25.42
C SER A 28 16.93 1.12 24.39
N THR A 29 15.75 1.74 24.48
CA THR A 29 15.34 2.85 23.60
C THR A 29 16.10 4.14 23.93
N ALA A 30 16.39 4.39 25.22
CA ALA A 30 17.10 5.58 25.67
C ALA A 30 18.62 5.59 25.34
N ASN A 31 19.23 4.42 25.12
CA ASN A 31 20.65 4.27 24.76
C ASN A 31 20.86 3.82 23.29
N GLY A 32 19.82 3.86 22.46
CA GLY A 32 19.83 3.24 21.14
C GLY A 32 20.66 4.00 20.11
N ASN A 33 21.89 3.55 19.86
CA ASN A 33 22.44 3.59 18.50
C ASN A 33 21.52 2.70 17.63
N PHE A 34 20.67 3.30 16.80
CA PHE A 34 19.83 2.58 15.86
C PHE A 34 20.76 1.78 14.92
N THR A 35 20.84 0.47 15.13
CA THR A 35 21.67 -0.41 14.31
C THR A 35 20.77 -1.24 13.43
N PHE A 36 21.16 -1.43 12.16
CA PHE A 36 20.40 -2.23 11.21
C PHE A 36 20.06 -3.64 11.75
N GLY A 37 20.91 -4.18 12.63
CA GLY A 37 20.67 -5.45 13.32
C GLY A 37 19.48 -5.45 14.28
N SER A 38 19.21 -4.37 15.01
CA SER A 38 18.03 -4.30 15.90
C SER A 38 16.74 -4.20 15.08
N PHE A 39 16.74 -3.42 13.99
CA PHE A 39 15.62 -3.35 13.06
C PHE A 39 15.28 -4.72 12.44
N LEU A 40 16.29 -5.46 11.97
CA LEU A 40 16.09 -6.80 11.41
C LEU A 40 15.55 -7.79 12.44
N ASN A 41 15.93 -7.66 13.71
CA ASN A 41 15.46 -8.55 14.78
C ASN A 41 14.00 -8.24 15.17
N GLU A 42 13.62 -6.96 15.18
CA GLU A 42 12.23 -6.51 15.34
C GLU A 42 11.35 -7.05 14.20
N ALA A 43 11.77 -6.83 12.95
CA ALA A 43 11.06 -7.31 11.77
C ALA A 43 10.92 -8.84 11.75
N ARG A 44 11.94 -9.57 12.23
CA ARG A 44 11.87 -11.03 12.38
C ARG A 44 10.83 -11.45 13.42
N ASN A 45 10.74 -10.75 14.55
CA ASN A 45 9.77 -11.06 15.60
C ASN A 45 8.34 -10.75 15.16
N GLU A 46 8.13 -9.66 14.41
CA GLU A 46 6.87 -9.36 13.72
C GLU A 46 6.46 -10.49 12.76
N VAL A 47 7.39 -10.94 11.90
CA VAL A 47 7.16 -12.09 11.00
C VAL A 47 6.84 -13.38 11.78
N LEU A 48 7.52 -13.62 12.90
CA LEU A 48 7.21 -14.75 13.79
C LEU A 48 5.82 -14.63 14.41
N THR A 49 5.36 -13.42 14.71
CA THR A 49 4.02 -13.14 15.21
C THR A 49 2.97 -13.37 14.11
N ILE A 50 3.27 -13.02 12.87
CA ILE A 50 2.48 -13.38 11.68
C ILE A 50 2.42 -14.91 11.52
N THR A 51 3.51 -15.66 11.76
CA THR A 51 3.46 -17.13 11.72
C THR A 51 2.67 -17.77 12.87
N LYS A 52 2.41 -17.03 13.96
CA LYS A 52 1.48 -17.41 15.02
C LYS A 52 0.02 -17.07 14.70
N LEU A 53 -0.27 -16.39 13.57
CA LEU A 53 -1.64 -16.22 13.08
C LEU A 53 -2.28 -17.59 12.89
N ASN A 54 -3.62 -17.60 12.95
CA ASN A 54 -4.40 -18.78 12.64
C ASN A 54 -3.89 -19.39 11.32
N PRO A 55 -3.49 -20.68 11.27
CA PRO A 55 -2.92 -21.29 10.07
C PRO A 55 -3.79 -21.10 8.82
N ILE A 56 -5.11 -20.96 9.01
CA ILE A 56 -6.07 -20.63 7.95
C ILE A 56 -5.71 -19.31 7.23
N ILE A 57 -5.34 -18.27 7.97
CA ILE A 57 -4.98 -16.96 7.42
C ILE A 57 -3.69 -17.07 6.59
N LEU A 58 -2.71 -17.84 7.05
CA LEU A 58 -1.48 -18.07 6.31
C LEU A 58 -1.75 -18.80 4.98
N PHE A 59 -2.63 -19.81 4.99
CA PHE A 59 -3.06 -20.48 3.77
C PHE A 59 -3.81 -19.55 2.81
N MET A 60 -4.64 -18.64 3.31
CA MET A 60 -5.34 -17.64 2.48
C MET A 60 -4.36 -16.69 1.80
N ILE A 61 -3.39 -16.13 2.54
CA ILE A 61 -2.36 -15.23 1.99
C ILE A 61 -1.50 -15.97 0.97
N GLY A 62 -1.02 -17.18 1.33
CA GLY A 62 -0.21 -18.00 0.42
C GLY A 62 -0.96 -18.38 -0.86
N GLY A 63 -2.23 -18.80 -0.73
CA GLY A 63 -3.09 -19.14 -1.86
C GLY A 63 -3.34 -17.94 -2.78
N PHE A 64 -3.56 -16.76 -2.21
CA PHE A 64 -3.71 -15.52 -2.98
C PHE A 64 -2.45 -15.18 -3.78
N ILE A 65 -1.26 -15.26 -3.16
CA ILE A 65 0.02 -15.01 -3.84
C ILE A 65 0.24 -16.04 -4.97
N ILE A 66 -0.01 -17.33 -4.71
CA ILE A 66 0.12 -18.39 -5.72
C ILE A 66 -0.85 -18.14 -6.89
N SER A 67 -2.09 -17.72 -6.60
CA SER A 67 -3.07 -17.36 -7.63
C SER A 67 -2.59 -16.21 -8.50
N LEU A 68 -2.02 -15.15 -7.91
CA LEU A 68 -1.46 -14.02 -8.65
C LEU A 68 -0.30 -14.44 -9.56
N VAL A 69 0.62 -15.27 -9.04
CA VAL A 69 1.75 -15.78 -9.82
C VAL A 69 1.25 -16.69 -10.96
N GLY A 70 0.28 -17.56 -10.69
CA GLY A 70 -0.35 -18.39 -11.70
C GLY A 70 -1.02 -17.57 -12.80
N PHE A 71 -1.76 -16.53 -12.43
CA PHE A 71 -2.41 -15.63 -13.37
C PHE A 71 -1.40 -14.81 -14.18
N TYR A 72 -0.31 -14.36 -13.55
CA TYR A 72 0.81 -13.73 -14.26
C TYR A 72 1.43 -14.66 -15.31
N ILE A 73 1.73 -15.91 -14.95
CA ILE A 73 2.30 -16.89 -15.87
C ILE A 73 1.32 -17.16 -17.02
N TYR A 74 0.04 -17.33 -16.72
CA TYR A 74 -1.00 -17.53 -17.73
C TYR A 74 -1.07 -16.34 -18.70
N ALA A 75 -1.21 -15.12 -18.18
CA ALA A 75 -1.28 -13.92 -18.98
C ALA A 75 -0.02 -13.72 -19.84
N ARG A 76 1.17 -14.03 -19.29
CA ARG A 76 2.44 -13.92 -20.00
C ARG A 76 2.60 -14.95 -21.12
N LYS A 77 2.09 -16.17 -20.92
CA LYS A 77 2.12 -17.22 -21.94
C LYS A 77 1.15 -16.95 -23.07
N GLN A 78 -0.09 -16.55 -22.73
CA GLN A 78 -1.14 -16.33 -23.71
C GLN A 78 -0.94 -15.01 -24.48
N PHE A 79 -0.38 -13.99 -23.84
CA PHE A 79 -0.26 -12.63 -24.36
C PHE A 79 1.15 -12.05 -24.12
N PRO A 80 2.17 -12.52 -24.86
CA PRO A 80 3.57 -12.17 -24.60
C PRO A 80 3.91 -10.68 -24.84
N ASP A 81 3.21 -10.02 -25.76
CA ASP A 81 3.40 -8.60 -26.08
C ASP A 81 2.72 -7.66 -25.07
N GLY A 82 1.81 -8.18 -24.24
CA GLY A 82 1.16 -7.44 -23.17
C GLY A 82 2.06 -7.30 -21.93
N ARG A 83 1.92 -6.20 -21.20
CA ARG A 83 2.68 -5.94 -19.96
C ARG A 83 2.05 -6.66 -18.76
N SER A 84 2.20 -7.98 -18.69
CA SER A 84 1.60 -8.81 -17.62
C SER A 84 2.04 -8.42 -16.19
N THR A 85 3.14 -7.66 -16.02
CA THR A 85 3.57 -7.15 -14.70
C THR A 85 2.53 -6.22 -14.07
N VAL A 86 1.60 -5.68 -14.86
CA VAL A 86 0.47 -4.87 -14.39
C VAL A 86 -0.39 -5.57 -13.34
N ILE A 87 -0.47 -6.91 -13.35
CA ILE A 87 -1.20 -7.67 -12.32
C ILE A 87 -0.63 -7.38 -10.93
N PHE A 88 0.70 -7.43 -10.79
CA PHE A 88 1.36 -7.15 -9.53
C PHE A 88 1.28 -5.67 -9.17
N THR A 89 1.50 -4.78 -10.15
CA THR A 89 1.42 -3.34 -9.95
C THR A 89 0.04 -2.90 -9.44
N PHE A 90 -1.04 -3.39 -10.05
CA PHE A 90 -2.41 -3.11 -9.60
C PHE A 90 -2.70 -3.70 -8.22
N THR A 91 -2.21 -4.91 -7.95
CA THR A 91 -2.35 -5.54 -6.62
C THR A 91 -1.68 -4.70 -5.54
N LEU A 92 -0.46 -4.21 -5.79
CA LEU A 92 0.27 -3.37 -4.84
C LEU A 92 -0.50 -2.08 -4.55
N PHE A 93 -1.04 -1.40 -5.57
CA PHE A 93 -1.88 -0.21 -5.36
C PHE A 93 -3.15 -0.51 -4.55
N ALA A 94 -3.76 -1.68 -4.74
CA ALA A 94 -4.93 -2.07 -3.95
C ALA A 94 -4.57 -2.37 -2.49
N VAL A 95 -3.41 -2.98 -2.24
CA VAL A 95 -2.91 -3.23 -0.88
C VAL A 95 -2.59 -1.91 -0.17
N ASP A 96 -1.90 -1.00 -0.86
CA ASP A 96 -1.57 0.35 -0.40
C ASP A 96 -2.82 1.10 0.08
N MET A 97 -3.83 1.20 -0.79
CA MET A 97 -5.14 1.77 -0.45
C MET A 97 -5.80 1.10 0.77
N CYS A 98 -5.70 -0.22 0.90
CA CYS A 98 -6.24 -0.92 2.07
C CYS A 98 -5.51 -0.51 3.35
N LEU A 99 -4.19 -0.36 3.29
CA LEU A 99 -3.36 0.06 4.43
C LEU A 99 -3.70 1.49 4.86
N ASP A 100 -3.87 2.42 3.92
CA ASP A 100 -4.25 3.81 4.23
C ASP A 100 -5.61 3.90 4.95
N ILE A 101 -6.60 3.13 4.47
CA ILE A 101 -7.93 3.11 5.07
C ILE A 101 -7.89 2.50 6.48
N VAL A 102 -7.17 1.38 6.63
CA VAL A 102 -7.00 0.73 7.95
C VAL A 102 -6.28 1.67 8.91
N PHE A 103 -5.23 2.35 8.45
CA PHE A 103 -4.51 3.35 9.22
C PHE A 103 -5.44 4.48 9.64
N LEU A 104 -6.21 5.08 8.72
CA LEU A 104 -7.15 6.13 9.05
C LEU A 104 -8.12 5.68 10.15
N VAL A 105 -8.82 4.56 9.93
CA VAL A 105 -9.84 4.05 10.85
C VAL A 105 -9.27 3.76 12.24
N ASN A 106 -8.10 3.11 12.32
CA ASN A 106 -7.47 2.78 13.60
C ASN A 106 -6.99 4.02 14.35
N ASN A 107 -6.41 5.00 13.65
CA ASN A 107 -5.93 6.23 14.28
C ASN A 107 -7.08 7.10 14.80
N VAL A 108 -8.21 7.19 14.07
CA VAL A 108 -9.41 7.91 14.53
C VAL A 108 -9.88 7.38 15.89
N MET A 109 -9.84 6.06 16.07
CA MET A 109 -10.31 5.41 17.30
C MET A 109 -9.30 5.52 18.45
N ALA A 110 -8.00 5.54 18.16
CA ALA A 110 -6.96 5.51 19.17
C ALA A 110 -6.58 6.89 19.72
N VAL A 111 -6.44 7.91 18.85
CA VAL A 111 -5.95 9.25 19.24
C VAL A 111 -6.70 10.32 18.44
N PRO A 112 -7.80 10.88 18.98
CA PRO A 112 -8.66 11.82 18.25
C PRO A 112 -7.94 13.08 17.73
N THR A 113 -6.85 13.50 18.39
CA THR A 113 -6.00 14.62 17.95
C THR A 113 -5.24 14.35 16.66
N LEU A 114 -5.03 13.08 16.28
CA LEU A 114 -4.39 12.69 15.01
C LEU A 114 -5.39 12.63 13.84
N PHE A 115 -6.70 12.75 14.09
CA PHE A 115 -7.72 12.65 13.05
C PHE A 115 -7.49 13.63 11.90
N LEU A 116 -7.29 14.92 12.23
CA LEU A 116 -7.12 15.95 11.22
C LEU A 116 -5.81 15.78 10.43
N PRO A 117 -4.63 15.54 11.07
CA PRO A 117 -3.42 15.16 10.35
C PRO A 117 -3.59 13.94 9.42
N SER A 118 -4.20 12.85 9.89
CA SER A 118 -4.41 11.64 9.07
C SER A 118 -5.36 11.89 7.90
N LEU A 119 -6.40 12.70 8.10
CA LEU A 119 -7.33 13.07 7.03
C LEU A 119 -6.64 13.92 5.95
N ILE A 120 -5.79 14.87 6.35
CA ILE A 120 -5.01 15.68 5.42
C ILE A 120 -3.99 14.82 4.66
N ALA A 121 -3.34 13.88 5.36
CA ALA A 121 -2.39 12.95 4.77
C ALA A 121 -3.03 12.02 3.72
N LEU A 122 -4.32 11.69 3.86
CA LEU A 122 -5.07 10.91 2.87
C LEU A 122 -5.64 11.78 1.73
N LEU A 123 -6.35 12.86 2.07
CA LEU A 123 -7.07 13.66 1.07
C LEU A 123 -6.16 14.58 0.25
N GLY A 124 -5.03 15.01 0.81
CA GLY A 124 -4.06 15.87 0.14
C GLY A 124 -3.45 15.20 -1.09
N PRO A 125 -2.75 14.06 -0.93
CA PRO A 125 -2.23 13.27 -2.04
C PRO A 125 -3.33 12.83 -3.01
N ALA A 126 -4.48 12.39 -2.51
CA ALA A 126 -5.59 11.98 -3.36
C ALA A 126 -6.10 13.12 -4.26
N GLY A 127 -6.30 14.30 -3.70
CA GLY A 127 -6.71 15.48 -4.46
C GLY A 127 -5.66 15.90 -5.50
N PHE A 128 -4.38 15.88 -5.12
CA PHE A 128 -3.29 16.14 -6.05
C PHE A 128 -3.26 15.12 -7.20
N ASN A 129 -3.43 13.84 -6.90
CA ASN A 129 -3.39 12.77 -7.89
C ASN A 129 -4.55 12.86 -8.89
N ILE A 130 -5.78 13.13 -8.43
CA ILE A 130 -6.93 13.36 -9.32
C ILE A 130 -6.68 14.57 -10.22
N LEU A 131 -6.25 15.70 -9.65
CA LEU A 131 -6.02 16.93 -10.42
C LEU A 131 -4.95 16.70 -11.50
N PHE A 132 -3.84 16.08 -11.13
CA PHE A 132 -2.75 15.78 -12.06
C PHE A 132 -3.16 14.77 -13.14
N ALA A 133 -3.94 13.76 -12.77
CA ALA A 133 -4.53 12.81 -13.72
C ALA A 133 -5.44 13.52 -14.72
N PHE A 134 -6.36 14.39 -14.27
CA PHE A 134 -7.20 15.19 -15.16
C PHE A 134 -6.38 16.05 -16.13
N VAL A 135 -5.35 16.74 -15.63
CA VAL A 135 -4.47 17.56 -16.47
C VAL A 135 -3.79 16.70 -17.54
N ILE A 136 -3.26 15.53 -17.19
CA ILE A 136 -2.65 14.61 -18.15
C ILE A 136 -3.68 14.13 -19.18
N MET A 137 -4.86 13.70 -18.74
CA MET A 137 -5.90 13.18 -19.63
C MET A 137 -6.36 14.25 -20.64
N ILE A 138 -6.57 15.49 -20.18
CA ILE A 138 -6.91 16.63 -21.06
C ILE A 138 -5.76 16.93 -22.01
N GLN A 139 -4.53 17.01 -21.50
CA GLN A 139 -3.35 17.30 -22.33
C GLN A 139 -3.17 16.24 -23.43
N GLN A 140 -3.32 14.95 -23.12
CA GLN A 140 -3.24 13.88 -24.10
C GLN A 140 -4.37 13.97 -25.13
N THR A 141 -5.61 14.27 -24.68
CA THR A 141 -6.77 14.43 -25.56
C THR A 141 -6.59 15.59 -26.55
N CYS A 142 -6.08 16.74 -26.08
CA CYS A 142 -5.88 17.91 -26.93
C CYS A 142 -4.66 17.82 -27.85
N SER A 143 -3.65 17.00 -27.49
CA SER A 143 -2.35 16.99 -28.19
C SER A 143 -2.12 15.77 -29.07
N GLN A 144 -2.98 14.74 -29.00
CA GLN A 144 -2.78 13.46 -29.71
C GLN A 144 -4.10 12.96 -30.29
N ASP A 145 -4.23 12.99 -31.61
CA ASP A 145 -5.46 12.55 -32.31
C ASP A 145 -5.83 11.10 -31.98
N LYS A 146 -4.84 10.20 -31.93
CA LYS A 146 -5.05 8.78 -31.58
C LYS A 146 -5.58 8.62 -30.15
N PHE A 147 -5.13 9.45 -29.22
CA PHE A 147 -5.61 9.42 -27.85
C PHE A 147 -7.03 9.98 -27.75
N SER A 148 -7.32 11.05 -28.50
CA SER A 148 -8.66 11.61 -28.61
C SER A 148 -9.67 10.60 -29.17
N GLU A 149 -9.29 9.83 -30.18
CA GLU A 149 -10.15 8.75 -30.70
C GLU A 149 -10.35 7.64 -29.66
N TRP A 150 -9.27 7.22 -28.99
CA TRP A 150 -9.32 6.19 -27.95
C TRP A 150 -10.20 6.61 -26.77
N ILE A 151 -10.07 7.85 -26.26
CA ILE A 151 -10.86 8.34 -25.11
C ILE A 151 -12.34 8.50 -25.49
N CYS A 152 -12.66 8.89 -26.73
CA CYS A 152 -14.04 8.92 -27.20
C CYS A 152 -14.67 7.52 -27.20
N ARG A 153 -13.90 6.50 -27.60
CA ARG A 153 -14.36 5.09 -27.65
C ARG A 153 -14.48 4.45 -26.26
N HIS A 154 -13.60 4.83 -25.33
CA HIS A 154 -13.49 4.21 -24.01
C HIS A 154 -13.73 5.20 -22.85
N SER A 155 -14.58 6.21 -23.07
CA SER A 155 -14.78 7.35 -22.17
C SER A 155 -15.15 6.95 -20.74
N CYS A 156 -16.04 5.97 -20.59
CA CYS A 156 -16.42 5.44 -19.27
C CYS A 156 -15.21 4.87 -18.53
N ILE A 157 -14.39 4.07 -19.21
CA ILE A 157 -13.22 3.42 -18.60
C ILE A 157 -12.14 4.45 -18.30
N ALA A 158 -11.89 5.38 -19.22
CA ALA A 158 -10.99 6.50 -18.99
C ALA A 158 -11.39 7.31 -17.74
N THR A 159 -12.69 7.56 -17.55
CA THR A 159 -13.22 8.30 -16.40
C THR A 159 -13.02 7.51 -15.10
N ILE A 160 -13.34 6.22 -15.11
CA ILE A 160 -13.14 5.32 -13.96
C ILE A 160 -11.68 5.32 -13.53
N PHE A 161 -10.74 5.14 -14.46
CA PHE A 161 -9.30 5.14 -14.15
C PHE A 161 -8.77 6.52 -13.73
N THR A 162 -9.37 7.61 -14.24
CA THR A 162 -9.06 8.98 -13.79
C THR A 162 -9.57 9.23 -12.37
N LEU A 163 -10.68 8.62 -11.96
CA LEU A 163 -11.15 8.70 -10.56
C LEU A 163 -10.34 7.78 -9.65
N PHE A 164 -10.03 6.56 -10.09
CA PHE A 164 -9.17 5.64 -9.34
C PHE A 164 -7.74 6.16 -9.14
N SER A 165 -7.30 7.13 -9.95
CA SER A 165 -6.00 7.77 -9.75
C SER A 165 -5.92 8.49 -8.40
N ALA A 166 -7.06 8.81 -7.76
CA ALA A 166 -7.11 9.32 -6.40
C ALA A 166 -6.27 8.49 -5.43
N PHE A 167 -6.33 7.17 -5.55
CA PHE A 167 -5.57 6.28 -4.68
C PHE A 167 -4.11 6.22 -5.11
N HIS A 168 -3.86 6.03 -6.40
CA HIS A 168 -2.49 6.03 -6.90
C HIS A 168 -2.46 6.47 -8.37
N ILE A 169 -1.72 7.54 -8.66
CA ILE A 169 -1.74 8.14 -9.99
C ILE A 169 -1.25 7.21 -11.11
N GLU A 170 -0.37 6.28 -10.76
CA GLU A 170 0.19 5.31 -11.70
C GLU A 170 -0.86 4.28 -12.20
N VAL A 171 -2.05 4.21 -11.59
CA VAL A 171 -3.19 3.45 -12.11
C VAL A 171 -3.51 3.82 -13.57
N LEU A 172 -3.28 5.08 -13.99
CA LEU A 172 -3.44 5.47 -15.39
C LEU A 172 -2.50 4.74 -16.35
N ARG A 173 -1.32 4.27 -15.90
CA ARG A 173 -0.41 3.48 -16.75
C ARG A 173 -0.95 2.09 -17.06
N LEU A 174 -1.97 1.62 -16.35
CA LEU A 174 -2.65 0.36 -16.67
C LEU A 174 -3.38 0.50 -18.01
N LEU A 175 -3.88 1.69 -18.34
CA LEU A 175 -4.53 1.97 -19.62
C LEU A 175 -3.59 1.86 -20.82
N THR A 176 -2.26 1.91 -20.66
CA THR A 176 -1.28 1.79 -21.76
C THR A 176 -0.51 0.45 -21.73
N SER A 177 -0.97 -0.50 -20.93
CA SER A 177 -0.24 -1.74 -20.65
C SER A 177 -0.43 -2.85 -21.68
N ASN A 178 -1.35 -2.67 -22.62
CA ASN A 178 -1.86 -3.69 -23.53
C ASN A 178 -2.26 -4.98 -22.79
N PHE A 179 -2.90 -4.84 -21.63
CA PHE A 179 -3.27 -5.97 -20.78
C PHE A 179 -4.25 -6.90 -21.50
N LEU A 180 -3.86 -8.17 -21.64
CA LEU A 180 -4.61 -9.22 -22.36
C LEU A 180 -4.99 -8.85 -23.81
N HIS A 181 -4.24 -7.97 -24.48
CA HIS A 181 -4.58 -7.43 -25.80
C HIS A 181 -5.96 -6.77 -25.89
N SER A 182 -6.46 -6.25 -24.77
CA SER A 182 -7.69 -5.49 -24.77
C SER A 182 -7.45 -4.07 -25.28
N ASP A 183 -8.26 -3.63 -26.25
CA ASP A 183 -8.23 -2.26 -26.78
C ASP A 183 -8.42 -1.20 -25.68
N VAL A 184 -9.15 -1.56 -24.62
CA VAL A 184 -9.31 -0.74 -23.41
C VAL A 184 -7.98 -0.44 -22.73
N PHE A 185 -7.06 -1.41 -22.69
CA PHE A 185 -5.77 -1.24 -22.03
C PHE A 185 -4.66 -0.88 -23.04
N ASN A 186 -5.04 -0.41 -24.22
CA ASN A 186 -4.12 0.00 -25.29
C ASN A 186 -4.19 1.50 -25.59
N ALA A 187 -4.38 2.33 -24.56
CA ALA A 187 -4.40 3.78 -24.66
C ALA A 187 -3.05 4.32 -25.15
N PRO A 188 -3.03 5.15 -26.21
CA PRO A 188 -1.81 5.63 -26.85
C PRO A 188 -1.23 6.86 -26.12
N PHE A 189 -0.89 6.71 -24.83
CA PHE A 189 -0.19 7.73 -24.06
C PHE A 189 1.18 8.02 -24.69
N ASN A 190 1.53 9.30 -24.83
CA ASN A 190 2.87 9.66 -25.28
C ASN A 190 3.94 9.34 -24.20
N CYS A 191 5.19 9.20 -24.63
CA CYS A 191 6.30 8.82 -23.74
C CYS A 191 6.51 9.81 -22.59
N LYS A 192 6.24 11.11 -22.81
CA LYS A 192 6.36 12.14 -21.76
C LYS A 192 5.33 11.92 -20.65
N ALA A 193 4.06 11.68 -20.99
CA ALA A 193 3.01 11.41 -20.02
C ALA A 193 3.27 10.12 -19.24
N GLN A 194 3.72 9.05 -19.90
CA GLN A 194 4.06 7.81 -19.20
C GLN A 194 5.20 7.99 -18.17
N LYS A 195 6.24 8.73 -18.53
CA LYS A 195 7.35 9.07 -17.61
C LYS A 195 6.86 9.96 -16.47
N CYS A 196 6.01 10.93 -16.77
CA CYS A 196 5.46 11.85 -15.81
C CYS A 196 4.59 11.12 -14.77
N LEU A 197 3.72 10.21 -15.21
CA LEU A 197 2.92 9.34 -14.33
C LEU A 197 3.79 8.46 -13.42
N PHE A 198 4.86 7.89 -13.96
CA PHE A 198 5.78 7.06 -13.18
C PHE A 198 6.53 7.88 -12.11
N ILE A 199 7.05 9.05 -12.48
CA ILE A 199 7.75 9.94 -11.55
C ILE A 199 6.79 10.45 -10.48
N ALA A 200 5.57 10.86 -10.85
CA ALA A 200 4.54 11.30 -9.91
C ALA A 200 4.17 10.18 -8.93
N GLY A 201 3.99 8.94 -9.41
CA GLY A 201 3.75 7.78 -8.55
C GLY A 201 4.89 7.54 -7.56
N LEU A 202 6.16 7.61 -8.01
CA LEU A 202 7.32 7.47 -7.13
C LEU A 202 7.39 8.56 -6.05
N PHE A 203 7.04 9.81 -6.40
CA PHE A 203 6.94 10.89 -5.42
C PHE A 203 5.80 10.66 -4.41
N ASN A 204 4.68 10.09 -4.85
CA ASN A 204 3.54 9.84 -3.97
C ASN A 204 3.91 8.85 -2.87
N VAL A 205 4.54 7.73 -3.21
CA VAL A 205 5.09 6.75 -2.24
C VAL A 205 6.04 7.39 -1.22
N ILE A 206 6.86 8.35 -1.65
CA ILE A 206 7.80 9.05 -0.74
C ILE A 206 7.06 10.04 0.19
N ILE A 207 5.96 10.64 -0.25
CA ILE A 207 5.26 11.67 0.53
C ILE A 207 4.18 11.07 1.41
N GLU A 208 3.53 10.00 0.96
CA GLU A 208 2.40 9.35 1.61
C GLU A 208 2.89 8.30 2.62
N ASP A 209 3.72 7.37 2.18
CA ASP A 209 4.10 6.22 3.02
C ASP A 209 5.11 6.61 4.10
N LEU A 210 6.09 7.49 3.82
CA LEU A 210 7.14 7.85 4.78
C LEU A 210 6.59 8.48 6.07
N PRO A 211 5.69 9.49 6.01
CA PRO A 211 5.04 10.00 7.21
C PRO A 211 4.20 8.95 7.92
N GLN A 212 3.49 8.08 7.19
CA GLN A 212 2.72 7.00 7.80
C GLN A 212 3.61 6.02 8.55
N PHE A 213 4.78 5.65 8.00
CA PHE A 213 5.78 4.81 8.68
C PHE A 213 6.41 5.45 9.92
N ILE A 214 6.41 6.78 10.04
CA ILE A 214 6.91 7.50 11.21
C ILE A 214 5.84 7.60 12.31
N ILE A 215 4.57 7.64 11.92
CA ILE A 215 3.43 7.72 12.85
C ILE A 215 3.04 6.32 13.38
N LEU A 216 3.26 5.27 12.57
CA LEU A 216 3.09 3.86 12.97
C LEU A 216 4.10 3.44 14.04
#